data_AF-A0A971S8A2-F1
#
_entry.id   AF-A0A971S8A2-F1
#
_cell.length_a   1.000
_cell.length_b   1.000
_cell.length_c   1.000
_cell.angle_alpha   90.00
_cell.angle_beta   90.00
_cell.angle_gamma   90.00
#
_symmetry.space_group_name_H-M   'P 1'
#
loop_
_entity.id
_entity.type
_entity.pdbx_description
1 polymer ?
#
loop_
_entity_poly.entity_id
_entity_poly.type
_entity_poly.pdbx_seq_one_letter_code
_entity_poly.pdbx_strand_id
1 'polypeptide(L)'
;MVKFITGAKGSGKTKWLIDSANEEFKTGNGNIAFIDVDDDHIFSLDFNIRLINVTEYRVKTLAAFYGFICGMMAMDYDLEKIYVDSIYKIVDFSDEDLIRIHKDLTEISEEHDTKIYLNIDKLTSEMPESLREFSEEATLGN
;
A
#
# COMPACT_ATOMS: atom_id res chain seq x y z
N MET A 1 6.12 -8.96 4.87
CA MET A 1 5.78 -7.87 5.81
C MET A 1 4.77 -6.91 5.19
N VAL A 2 3.66 -6.67 5.91
CA VAL A 2 2.64 -5.67 5.58
C VAL A 2 2.70 -4.53 6.59
N LYS A 3 2.64 -3.28 6.13
CA LYS A 3 2.56 -2.08 6.98
C LYS A 3 1.38 -1.21 6.58
N PHE A 4 0.71 -0.63 7.57
CA PHE A 4 -0.31 0.39 7.37
C PHE A 4 0.29 1.77 7.59
N ILE A 5 0.09 2.67 6.63
CA ILE A 5 0.44 4.09 6.78
C ILE A 5 -0.82 4.83 7.17
N THR A 6 -0.86 5.28 8.42
CA THR A 6 -2.05 5.82 9.09
C THR A 6 -1.91 7.33 9.30
N GLY A 7 -2.99 7.98 9.71
CA GLY A 7 -3.05 9.42 9.99
C GLY A 7 -4.33 10.05 9.47
N ALA A 8 -4.62 11.27 9.89
CA ALA A 8 -5.77 12.02 9.40
C ALA A 8 -5.60 12.46 7.93
N LYS A 9 -6.69 12.80 7.25
CA LYS A 9 -6.63 13.44 5.93
C LYS A 9 -5.74 14.70 5.98
N GLY A 10 -4.77 14.77 5.07
CA GLY A 10 -3.81 15.87 5.01
C GLY A 10 -2.59 15.73 5.93
N SER A 11 -2.42 14.59 6.62
CA SER A 11 -1.25 14.36 7.48
C SER A 11 0.06 14.05 6.72
N GLY A 12 -0.02 13.86 5.40
CA GLY A 12 1.15 13.58 4.55
C GLY A 12 1.32 12.11 4.13
N LYS A 13 0.35 11.23 4.39
CA LYS A 13 0.41 9.79 4.04
C LYS A 13 0.87 9.50 2.60
N THR A 14 0.24 10.14 1.62
CA THR A 14 0.62 10.01 0.21
C THR A 14 2.05 10.45 -0.07
N LYS A 15 2.46 11.60 0.49
CA LYS A 15 3.84 12.11 0.36
C LYS A 15 4.83 11.11 0.96
N TRP A 16 4.52 10.55 2.13
CA TRP A 16 5.35 9.53 2.77
C TRP A 16 5.54 8.29 1.88
N LEU A 17 4.46 7.78 1.27
CA LEU A 17 4.53 6.63 0.36
C LEU A 17 5.42 6.93 -0.85
N ILE A 18 5.22 8.09 -1.49
CA ILE A 18 5.98 8.52 -2.68
C ILE A 18 7.46 8.71 -2.36
N ASP A 19 7.77 9.44 -1.28
CA ASP A 19 9.14 9.71 -0.85
C ASP A 19 9.86 8.39 -0.50
N SER A 20 9.18 7.49 0.20
CA SER A 20 9.71 6.16 0.54
C SER A 20 9.99 5.33 -0.70
N ALA A 21 9.04 5.23 -1.63
CA ALA A 21 9.23 4.46 -2.86
C ALA A 21 10.41 4.99 -3.68
N ASN A 22 10.54 6.31 -3.80
CA ASN A 22 11.65 6.96 -4.49
C ASN A 22 13.01 6.75 -3.81
N GLU A 23 13.07 6.84 -2.48
CA GLU A 23 14.29 6.61 -1.71
C GLU A 23 14.75 5.16 -1.82
N GLU A 24 13.82 4.22 -1.71
CA GLU A 24 14.12 2.80 -1.80
C GLU A 24 14.59 2.41 -3.21
N PHE A 25 13.96 2.96 -4.25
CA PHE A 25 14.46 2.78 -5.62
C PHE A 25 15.90 3.25 -5.77
N LYS A 26 16.24 4.43 -5.23
CA LYS A 26 17.60 4.99 -5.26
C LYS A 26 18.62 4.17 -4.46
N THR A 27 18.18 3.48 -3.41
CA THR A 27 19.07 2.69 -2.53
C THR A 27 19.24 1.24 -2.99
N GLY A 28 18.64 0.86 -4.11
CA GLY A 28 18.92 -0.38 -4.82
C GLY A 28 17.73 -1.34 -4.94
N ASN A 29 16.54 -0.97 -4.47
CA ASN A 29 15.33 -1.76 -4.74
C ASN A 29 14.91 -1.56 -6.19
N GLY A 30 15.19 -2.55 -7.04
CA GLY A 30 15.04 -2.42 -8.49
C GLY A 30 13.59 -2.56 -8.96
N ASN A 31 12.75 -3.25 -8.20
CA ASN A 31 11.40 -3.58 -8.65
C ASN A 31 10.31 -3.18 -7.64
N ILE A 32 9.74 -1.99 -7.87
CA ILE A 32 8.71 -1.38 -7.04
C ILE A 32 7.47 -1.10 -7.88
N ALA A 33 6.31 -1.45 -7.33
CA ALA A 33 5.00 -1.06 -7.86
C ALA A 33 4.33 -0.05 -6.93
N PHE A 34 3.70 0.97 -7.52
CA PHE A 34 2.89 1.96 -6.82
C PHE A 34 1.47 1.90 -7.36
N ILE A 35 0.51 1.58 -6.52
CA ILE A 35 -0.91 1.48 -6.85
C ILE A 35 -1.59 2.74 -6.36
N ASP A 36 -2.30 3.42 -7.25
CA ASP A 36 -3.02 4.67 -6.95
C ASP A 36 -4.47 4.60 -7.44
N VAL A 37 -5.35 5.34 -6.77
CA VAL A 37 -6.75 5.52 -7.14
C VAL A 37 -6.96 6.83 -7.90
N ASP A 38 -6.18 7.88 -7.63
CA ASP A 38 -6.48 9.23 -8.12
C ASP A 38 -5.69 9.63 -9.38
N ASP A 39 -4.63 8.91 -9.74
CA ASP A 39 -3.73 9.18 -10.88
C ASP A 39 -2.98 10.53 -10.79
N ASP A 40 -2.99 11.12 -9.60
CA ASP A 40 -2.51 12.48 -9.36
C ASP A 40 -0.98 12.57 -9.17
N HIS A 41 -0.30 11.42 -9.05
CA HIS A 41 1.07 11.35 -8.55
C HIS A 41 2.13 10.92 -9.56
N ILE A 42 1.75 10.78 -10.83
CA ILE A 42 2.65 10.31 -11.91
C ILE A 42 3.96 11.11 -12.03
N PHE A 43 3.92 12.43 -11.79
CA PHE A 43 5.10 13.30 -11.91
C PHE A 43 5.98 13.33 -10.66
N SER A 44 5.57 12.69 -9.56
CA SER A 44 6.31 12.69 -8.30
C SER A 44 7.10 11.40 -8.05
N LEU A 45 6.84 10.33 -8.80
CA LEU A 45 7.56 9.07 -8.71
C LEU A 45 8.74 9.05 -9.69
N ASP A 46 9.79 8.30 -9.34
CA ASP A 46 10.84 7.92 -10.28
C ASP A 46 10.23 7.15 -11.45
N PHE A 47 10.68 7.44 -12.67
CA PHE A 47 10.09 6.89 -13.90
C PHE A 47 10.22 5.37 -14.01
N ASN A 48 11.09 4.74 -13.22
CA ASN A 48 11.25 3.28 -13.17
C ASN A 48 10.29 2.61 -12.18
N ILE A 49 9.67 3.37 -11.27
CA ILE A 49 8.63 2.85 -10.38
C ILE A 49 7.35 2.67 -11.21
N ARG A 50 6.78 1.47 -11.16
CA ARG A 50 5.59 1.15 -11.95
C ARG A 50 4.35 1.70 -11.27
N LEU A 51 3.83 2.80 -11.80
CA LEU A 51 2.54 3.36 -11.39
C LEU A 51 1.39 2.57 -12.02
N ILE A 52 0.41 2.20 -11.21
CA ILE A 52 -0.77 1.44 -11.60
C ILE A 52 -2.01 2.17 -11.09
N ASN A 53 -2.83 2.68 -12.01
CA ASN A 53 -4.15 3.19 -11.67
C ASN A 53 -5.13 2.02 -11.48
N VAL A 54 -5.46 1.71 -10.22
CA VAL A 54 -6.25 0.53 -9.87
C VAL A 54 -7.70 0.63 -10.35
N THR A 55 -8.19 1.85 -10.61
CA THR A 55 -9.57 2.08 -11.04
C THR A 55 -9.85 1.52 -12.44
N GLU A 56 -8.80 1.40 -13.28
CA GLU A 56 -8.88 0.80 -14.61
C GLU A 56 -9.21 -0.70 -14.58
N TYR A 57 -8.92 -1.36 -13.45
CA TYR A 57 -9.08 -2.81 -13.27
C TYR A 57 -10.36 -3.20 -12.53
N ARG A 58 -11.22 -2.22 -12.21
CA ARG A 58 -12.52 -2.43 -11.52
C ARG A 58 -12.38 -3.13 -10.16
N VAL A 59 -11.29 -2.90 -9.45
CA VAL A 59 -11.09 -3.39 -8.08
C VAL A 59 -12.02 -2.60 -7.14
N LYS A 60 -13.06 -3.25 -6.62
CA LYS A 60 -14.12 -2.59 -5.80
C LYS A 60 -14.49 -3.35 -4.53
N THR A 61 -13.79 -4.44 -4.23
CA THR A 61 -14.05 -5.27 -3.06
C THR A 61 -12.74 -5.72 -2.46
N LEU A 62 -12.75 -6.08 -1.17
CA LEU A 62 -11.58 -6.60 -0.48
C LEU A 62 -10.99 -7.83 -1.18
N ALA A 63 -11.85 -8.76 -1.62
CA ALA A 63 -11.43 -9.98 -2.33
C ALA A 63 -10.82 -9.66 -3.71
N ALA A 64 -11.40 -8.68 -4.43
CA ALA A 64 -10.83 -8.22 -5.70
C ALA A 64 -9.47 -7.55 -5.50
N PHE A 65 -9.31 -6.76 -4.43
CA PHE A 65 -8.05 -6.13 -4.10
C PHE A 65 -6.97 -7.16 -3.73
N TYR A 66 -7.30 -8.13 -2.87
CA TYR A 66 -6.41 -9.25 -2.57
C TYR A 66 -5.99 -9.99 -3.83
N GLY A 67 -6.95 -10.39 -4.67
CA GLY A 67 -6.66 -11.08 -5.94
C GLY A 67 -5.82 -10.24 -6.91
N PHE A 68 -5.98 -8.92 -6.89
CA PHE A 68 -5.17 -8.01 -7.69
C PHE A 68 -3.70 -8.03 -7.26
N ILE A 69 -3.42 -7.93 -5.95
CA ILE A 69 -2.08 -8.04 -5.39
C ILE A 69 -1.45 -9.40 -5.72
N CYS A 70 -2.18 -10.50 -5.51
CA CYS A 70 -1.70 -11.84 -5.87
C CYS A 70 -1.38 -11.94 -7.37
N GLY A 71 -2.22 -11.37 -8.23
CA GLY A 71 -2.00 -11.35 -9.68
C GLY A 71 -0.74 -10.59 -10.09
N MET A 72 -0.45 -9.46 -9.44
CA MET A 72 0.78 -8.70 -9.65
C MET A 72 2.02 -9.53 -9.28
N MET A 73 2.00 -10.16 -8.10
CA MET A 73 3.10 -11.00 -7.60
C MET A 73 3.28 -12.27 -8.46
N ALA A 74 2.20 -12.83 -8.99
CA ALA A 74 2.24 -14.00 -9.88
C ALA A 74 2.81 -13.68 -11.27
N MET A 75 2.58 -12.47 -11.77
CA MET A 75 3.13 -12.01 -13.05
C MET A 75 4.59 -11.58 -12.95
N ASP A 76 5.04 -11.21 -11.74
CA ASP A 76 6.34 -10.60 -11.53
C ASP A 76 7.03 -11.13 -10.27
N TYR A 77 7.87 -12.14 -10.49
CA TYR A 77 8.50 -12.92 -9.42
C TYR A 77 9.57 -12.17 -8.63
N ASP A 78 10.12 -11.08 -9.17
CA ASP A 78 11.11 -10.25 -8.47
C ASP A 78 10.51 -8.93 -7.95
N LEU A 79 9.18 -8.83 -7.86
CA LEU A 79 8.49 -7.69 -7.26
C LEU A 79 8.82 -7.60 -5.76
N GLU A 80 9.68 -6.66 -5.41
CA GLU A 80 10.17 -6.52 -4.03
C GLU A 80 9.20 -5.73 -3.15
N LYS A 81 8.53 -4.70 -3.71
CA LYS A 81 7.71 -3.77 -2.92
C LYS A 81 6.49 -3.25 -3.63
N ILE A 82 5.40 -3.15 -2.88
CA ILE A 82 4.12 -2.61 -3.33
C ILE A 82 3.69 -1.49 -2.38
N TYR A 83 3.56 -0.29 -2.93
CA TYR A 83 2.96 0.84 -2.26
C TYR A 83 1.52 1.01 -2.75
N VAL A 84 0.57 1.16 -1.83
CA VAL A 84 -0.85 1.28 -2.16
C VAL A 84 -1.40 2.55 -1.54
N ASP A 85 -1.74 3.52 -2.39
CA ASP A 85 -2.34 4.77 -1.99
C ASP A 85 -3.85 4.81 -2.22
N SER A 86 -4.56 5.47 -1.31
CA SER A 86 -5.98 5.82 -1.46
C SER A 86 -6.97 4.68 -1.74
N ILE A 87 -6.60 3.40 -1.59
CA ILE A 87 -7.47 2.24 -1.87
C ILE A 87 -8.78 2.25 -1.08
N TYR A 88 -8.77 2.85 0.12
CA TYR A 88 -9.96 3.06 0.96
C TYR A 88 -11.05 3.92 0.31
N LYS A 89 -10.76 4.63 -0.78
CA LYS A 89 -11.76 5.38 -1.56
C LYS A 89 -12.66 4.48 -2.40
N ILE A 90 -12.21 3.26 -2.73
CA ILE A 90 -12.92 2.33 -3.62
C ILE A 90 -13.19 0.96 -2.99
N VAL A 91 -12.51 0.63 -1.89
CA VAL A 91 -12.77 -0.53 -1.04
C VAL A 91 -13.11 -0.02 0.36
N ASP A 92 -14.27 -0.41 0.88
CA ASP A 92 -14.62 -0.13 2.27
C ASP A 92 -13.91 -1.14 3.18
N PHE A 93 -13.41 -0.67 4.32
CA PHE A 93 -12.67 -1.48 5.28
C PHE A 93 -13.30 -1.35 6.67
N SER A 94 -14.05 -2.38 7.08
CA SER A 94 -14.35 -2.56 8.50
C SER A 94 -13.08 -2.92 9.28
N ASP A 95 -13.15 -2.88 10.60
CA ASP A 95 -12.04 -3.31 11.44
C ASP A 95 -11.75 -4.82 11.25
N GLU A 96 -12.78 -5.64 11.06
CA GLU A 96 -12.64 -7.06 10.71
C GLU A 96 -11.99 -7.25 9.34
N ASP A 97 -12.36 -6.42 8.35
CA ASP A 97 -11.76 -6.45 7.02
C ASP A 97 -10.26 -6.10 7.06
N LEU A 98 -9.86 -5.11 7.85
CA LEU A 98 -8.45 -4.75 8.06
C LEU A 98 -7.66 -5.91 8.68
N ILE A 99 -8.22 -6.58 9.69
CA ILE A 99 -7.57 -7.73 10.33
C ILE A 99 -7.42 -8.87 9.33
N ARG A 100 -8.48 -9.15 8.56
CA ARG A 100 -8.49 -10.21 7.56
C ARG A 100 -7.49 -9.95 6.45
N ILE A 101 -7.51 -8.76 5.84
CA ILE A 101 -6.61 -8.45 4.73
C ILE A 101 -5.16 -8.36 5.18
N HIS A 102 -4.90 -7.87 6.41
CA HIS A 102 -3.56 -7.92 6.98
C HIS A 102 -3.03 -9.34 7.05
N LYS A 103 -3.84 -10.28 7.55
CA LYS A 103 -3.48 -11.69 7.62
C LYS A 103 -3.22 -12.27 6.23
N ASP A 104 -4.20 -12.15 5.33
CA ASP A 104 -4.14 -12.74 3.99
C ASP A 104 -2.95 -12.17 3.17
N LEU A 105 -2.67 -10.87 3.30
CA LEU A 105 -1.52 -10.23 2.65
C LEU A 105 -0.19 -10.58 3.31
N THR A 106 -0.15 -10.78 4.63
CA THR A 106 1.09 -11.15 5.32
C THR A 106 1.57 -12.53 4.89
N GLU A 107 0.66 -13.51 4.80
CA GLU A 107 0.97 -14.86 4.36
C GLU A 107 1.65 -14.85 2.97
N ILE A 108 1.01 -14.23 1.97
CA ILE A 108 1.57 -14.17 0.60
C ILE A 108 2.83 -13.28 0.51
N SER A 109 2.88 -12.21 1.29
CA SER A 109 4.02 -11.30 1.36
C SER A 109 5.28 -12.00 1.87
N GLU A 110 5.15 -12.91 2.84
CA GLU A 110 6.26 -13.71 3.36
C GLU A 110 6.69 -14.81 2.40
N GLU A 111 5.75 -15.48 1.73
CA GLU A 111 6.04 -16.52 0.74
C GLU A 111 6.85 -16.01 -0.47
N HIS A 112 6.68 -14.74 -0.82
CA HIS A 112 7.29 -14.12 -2.00
C HIS A 112 8.37 -13.07 -1.68
N ASP A 113 8.69 -12.83 -0.40
CA ASP A 113 9.62 -11.78 0.06
C ASP A 113 9.28 -10.37 -0.48
N THR A 114 7.99 -10.08 -0.63
CA THR A 114 7.48 -8.78 -1.11
C THR A 114 6.98 -7.95 0.05
N LYS A 115 7.39 -6.68 0.21
CA LYS A 115 6.85 -5.79 1.26
C LYS A 115 5.68 -4.97 0.73
N ILE A 116 4.63 -4.83 1.54
CA ILE A 116 3.41 -4.12 1.14
C ILE A 116 3.12 -2.98 2.13
N TYR A 117 2.91 -1.78 1.62
CA TYR A 117 2.59 -0.58 2.38
C TYR A 117 1.22 -0.06 1.95
N LEU A 118 0.25 -0.02 2.86
CA LEU A 118 -1.12 0.40 2.59
C LEU A 118 -1.44 1.69 3.33
N ASN A 119 -1.76 2.76 2.61
CA ASN A 119 -2.35 3.94 3.23
C ASN A 119 -3.80 3.66 3.67
N ILE A 120 -4.10 3.97 4.95
CA ILE A 120 -5.43 3.91 5.54
C ILE A 120 -5.77 5.27 6.17
N ASP A 121 -6.95 5.82 5.86
CA ASP A 121 -7.46 7.07 6.44
C ASP A 121 -8.08 6.86 7.83
N LYS A 122 -7.26 6.37 8.76
CA LYS A 122 -7.54 6.22 10.19
C LYS A 122 -6.32 6.65 10.99
N LEU A 123 -6.49 7.19 12.19
CA LEU A 123 -5.38 7.33 13.14
C LEU A 123 -4.93 5.96 13.64
N THR A 124 -3.68 5.84 14.08
CA THR A 124 -3.18 4.58 14.65
C THR A 124 -3.95 4.17 15.89
N SER A 125 -4.40 5.14 16.69
CA SER A 125 -5.25 4.90 17.87
C SER A 125 -6.63 4.32 17.51
N GLU A 126 -7.10 4.54 16.28
CA GLU A 126 -8.39 4.06 15.76
C GLU A 126 -8.27 2.72 15.03
N MET A 127 -7.04 2.27 14.74
CA MET A 127 -6.81 0.94 14.18
C MET A 127 -7.14 -0.15 15.21
N PRO A 128 -7.57 -1.35 14.76
CA PRO A 128 -7.68 -2.52 15.61
C PRO A 128 -6.40 -2.73 16.42
N GLU A 129 -6.52 -3.07 17.70
CA GLU A 129 -5.37 -3.15 18.62
C GLU A 129 -4.25 -4.05 18.08
N SER A 130 -4.62 -5.18 17.48
CA SER A 130 -3.70 -6.14 16.86
C SER A 130 -2.96 -5.62 15.63
N LEU A 131 -3.39 -4.50 15.05
CA LEU A 131 -2.79 -3.90 13.85
C LEU A 131 -1.93 -2.68 14.15
N ARG A 132 -1.96 -2.17 15.38
CA ARG A 132 -1.25 -0.94 15.75
C ARG A 132 0.27 -1.07 15.66
N GLU A 133 0.82 -2.25 15.96
CA GLU A 133 2.26 -2.51 15.80
C GLU A 133 2.72 -2.54 14.34
N PHE A 134 1.80 -2.81 13.42
CA PHE A 134 2.04 -2.80 11.97
C PHE A 134 1.67 -1.44 11.35
N SER A 135 1.28 -0.46 12.17
CA SER A 135 0.86 0.86 11.72
C SER A 135 1.94 1.91 11.97
N GLU A 136 2.20 2.75 10.98
CA GLU A 136 3.13 3.87 11.03
C GLU A 136 2.36 5.16 10.72
N GLU A 137 2.25 6.02 11.73
CA GLU A 137 1.49 7.26 11.59
C GLU A 137 2.30 8.32 10.83
N ALA A 138 1.82 8.70 9.65
CA ALA A 138 2.41 9.79 8.90
C ALA A 138 2.05 11.13 9.56
N THR A 139 3.07 11.94 9.82
CA THR A 139 2.94 13.30 10.32
C THR A 139 3.64 14.27 9.37
N LEU A 140 3.15 15.51 9.30
CA LEU A 140 3.77 16.58 8.51
C LEU A 140 5.16 16.89 9.09
N GLY A 141 6.21 16.25 8.56
CA GLY A 141 7.58 16.39 9.04
C GLY A 141 8.41 15.12 8.97
N ASN A 142 7.77 13.96 8.79
CA ASN A 142 8.44 12.71 8.39
C ASN A 142 8.67 12.66 6.87
#